data_AF-A0A936BUB4-F1
#
_entry.id   AF-A0A936BUB4-F1
#
_cell.length_a   1.000
_cell.length_b   1.000
_cell.length_c   1.000
_cell.angle_alpha   90.00
_cell.angle_beta   90.00
_cell.angle_gamma   90.00
#
_symmetry.space_group_name_H-M   'P 1'
#
loop_
_entity.id
_entity.type
_entity.pdbx_description
1 polymer ?
#
loop_
_entity_poly.entity_id
_entity_poly.type
_entity_poly.pdbx_seq_one_letter_code
_entity_poly.pdbx_strand_id
1 'polypeptide(L)'
;MSAEEVARLPSQQPDDDKVVPFAVEPLDVRGRVVRLGLALDKAIENHNYPPQVSRALSEAITLAVLLGSTLKDAGRLILQTQTDGPIDFMVVDIVAPEKVRAYARFNRARLADASKATTGQLLGNGHLAMTVETGNEAQRYQGIVALNGASLEEAAHTYFQNSEQIPTRVRIAVGEEMLAGEKMRWRAGGMLVQFLPPEAARAQQSDIDPGDAPEGTAKHEVKEDDAWIEAKALVETIEDHELLDSSLSSERLLWRLFNERGVRVFDALPVEAKCSCSRDRVFDMLKSFTPEDRADMVKDNKIVVTCEFCGRVYPFEPGEVERALLKIALRLLSGSEAKKPRAGHLSQFGGARSNVSGGACLGRSGARSFSKPGPPPPRRERGTPHTGAPAKTPAPRHRNRRRLPSPSDRCQTSSLTAS
;
A
#
# COMPACT_ATOMS: atom_id res chain seq x y z
N MET A 1 -26.16 20.51 -14.42
CA MET A 1 -26.12 21.70 -13.55
C MET A 1 -24.66 21.96 -13.27
N SER A 2 -24.10 23.01 -13.87
CA SER A 2 -22.68 23.35 -13.80
C SER A 2 -22.34 23.85 -12.41
N ALA A 3 -21.53 23.10 -11.67
CA ALA A 3 -20.89 23.61 -10.47
C ALA A 3 -19.93 24.72 -10.92
N GLU A 4 -20.28 25.97 -10.64
CA GLU A 4 -19.34 27.08 -10.70
C GLU A 4 -18.09 26.69 -9.90
N GLU A 5 -16.93 26.72 -10.55
CA GLU A 5 -15.63 26.56 -9.92
C GLU A 5 -15.37 27.80 -9.06
N VAL A 6 -15.91 27.79 -7.84
CA VAL A 6 -15.70 28.88 -6.90
C VAL A 6 -14.26 28.81 -6.39
N ALA A 7 -13.40 29.63 -6.98
CA ALA A 7 -12.09 29.91 -6.41
C ALA A 7 -12.28 30.42 -4.97
N ARG A 8 -11.63 29.76 -4.01
CA ARG A 8 -11.71 30.10 -2.58
C ARG A 8 -10.31 30.15 -1.98
N LEU A 9 -10.19 30.84 -0.84
CA LEU A 9 -8.96 30.81 -0.05
C LEU A 9 -8.73 29.39 0.49
N PRO A 10 -7.46 28.96 0.63
CA PRO A 10 -7.13 27.69 1.25
C PRO A 10 -7.60 27.70 2.72
N SER A 11 -8.14 26.56 3.15
CA SER A 11 -8.54 26.35 4.54
C SER A 11 -7.36 26.64 5.46
N GLN A 12 -7.59 27.40 6.53
CA GLN A 12 -6.58 27.63 7.57
C GLN A 12 -6.62 26.56 8.66
N GLN A 13 -7.64 25.69 8.65
CA GLN A 13 -7.81 24.67 9.67
C GLN A 13 -6.93 23.46 9.34
N PRO A 14 -6.00 23.08 10.25
CA PRO A 14 -5.28 21.82 10.14
C PRO A 14 -6.25 20.67 10.36
N ASP A 15 -6.35 19.78 9.38
CA ASP A 15 -7.20 18.61 9.41
C ASP A 15 -6.31 17.37 9.31
N ASP A 16 -6.15 16.69 10.44
CA ASP A 16 -5.48 15.40 10.50
C ASP A 16 -6.44 14.25 10.18
N ASP A 17 -5.84 13.09 9.93
CA ASP A 17 -6.52 11.82 9.68
C ASP A 17 -7.45 11.91 8.47
N LYS A 18 -7.04 12.69 7.47
CA LYS A 18 -7.73 12.83 6.19
C LYS A 18 -6.74 12.88 5.03
N VAL A 19 -7.12 12.25 3.92
CA VAL A 19 -6.44 12.38 2.64
C VAL A 19 -7.16 13.46 1.83
N VAL A 20 -6.44 14.45 1.35
CA VAL A 20 -6.96 15.50 0.45
C VAL A 20 -6.47 15.19 -0.98
N PRO A 21 -7.35 14.71 -1.88
CA PRO A 21 -7.00 14.59 -3.28
C PRO A 21 -6.92 15.97 -3.93
N PHE A 22 -6.03 16.12 -4.91
CA PHE A 22 -5.89 17.36 -5.66
C PHE A 22 -5.47 17.12 -7.12
N ALA A 23 -5.62 18.15 -7.94
CA ALA A 23 -5.13 18.21 -9.31
C ALA A 23 -4.52 19.58 -9.59
N VAL A 24 -3.47 19.60 -10.41
CA VAL A 24 -2.87 20.81 -10.98
C VAL A 24 -2.98 20.67 -12.48
N GLU A 25 -4.10 21.13 -13.02
CA GLU A 25 -4.51 20.91 -14.41
C GLU A 25 -3.45 21.41 -15.41
N PRO A 26 -2.80 22.58 -15.24
CA PRO A 26 -1.77 23.03 -16.18
C PRO A 26 -0.49 22.20 -16.18
N LEU A 27 -0.28 21.33 -15.18
CA LEU A 27 0.88 20.45 -15.10
C LEU A 27 0.51 18.98 -15.38
N ASP A 28 -0.75 18.69 -15.74
CA ASP A 28 -1.28 17.34 -15.94
C ASP A 28 -0.99 16.38 -14.77
N VAL A 29 -0.88 16.91 -13.55
CA VAL A 29 -0.65 16.10 -12.35
C VAL A 29 -1.89 15.97 -11.49
N ARG A 30 -2.04 14.78 -10.92
CA ARG A 30 -2.98 14.50 -9.84
C ARG A 30 -2.20 14.02 -8.64
N GLY A 31 -2.67 14.36 -7.46
CA GLY A 31 -2.00 13.95 -6.25
C GLY A 31 -2.92 13.79 -5.08
N ARG A 32 -2.30 13.39 -3.98
CA ARG A 32 -2.91 13.25 -2.67
C ARG A 32 -1.94 13.74 -1.63
N VAL A 33 -2.45 14.45 -0.65
CA VAL A 33 -1.72 14.81 0.56
C VAL A 33 -2.46 14.23 1.76
N VAL A 34 -1.71 13.70 2.72
CA VAL A 34 -2.25 13.16 3.97
C VAL A 34 -1.46 13.73 5.14
N ARG A 35 -2.17 14.00 6.23
CA ARG A 35 -1.59 14.22 7.55
C ARG A 35 -2.26 13.25 8.50
N LEU A 36 -1.47 12.48 9.23
CA LEU A 36 -1.93 11.47 10.19
C LEU A 36 -1.51 11.91 11.59
N GLY A 37 -2.48 11.90 12.51
CA GLY A 37 -2.31 12.18 13.92
C GLY A 37 -2.84 11.02 14.75
N LEU A 38 -4.04 11.17 15.32
CA LEU A 38 -4.62 10.19 16.25
C LEU A 38 -4.86 8.81 15.61
N ALA A 39 -5.16 8.75 14.31
CA ALA A 39 -5.28 7.45 13.63
C ALA A 39 -3.93 6.70 13.64
N LEU A 40 -2.81 7.41 13.53
CA LEU A 40 -1.48 6.80 13.56
C LEU A 40 -1.19 6.20 14.93
N ASP A 41 -1.36 6.98 16.01
CA ASP A 41 -1.17 6.51 17.39
C ASP A 41 -2.01 5.26 17.67
N LYS A 42 -3.31 5.29 17.35
CA LYS A 42 -4.22 4.15 17.54
C LYS A 42 -3.80 2.90 16.76
N ALA A 43 -3.18 3.08 15.59
CA ALA A 43 -2.74 1.96 14.76
C ALA A 43 -1.51 1.25 15.36
N ILE A 44 -0.68 1.93 16.14
CA ILE A 44 0.61 1.41 16.61
C ILE A 44 0.72 1.24 18.15
N GLU A 45 -0.13 1.92 18.94
CA GLU A 45 -0.01 1.99 20.41
C GLU A 45 -0.08 0.63 21.12
N ASN A 46 -0.84 -0.32 20.56
CA ASN A 46 -1.14 -1.59 21.22
C ASN A 46 0.06 -2.56 21.34
N HIS A 47 1.16 -2.28 20.64
CA HIS A 47 2.33 -3.18 20.55
C HIS A 47 3.55 -2.71 21.35
N ASN A 48 3.50 -1.51 21.91
CA ASN A 48 4.62 -0.89 22.64
C ASN A 48 5.95 -0.96 21.87
N TYR A 49 5.90 -0.55 20.59
CA TYR A 49 7.04 -0.57 19.70
C TYR A 49 8.15 0.41 20.17
N PRO A 50 9.43 0.03 20.05
CA PRO A 50 10.53 0.99 20.16
C PRO A 50 10.38 2.11 19.10
N PRO A 51 10.86 3.34 19.37
CA PRO A 51 10.64 4.48 18.48
C PRO A 51 11.06 4.25 17.02
N GLN A 52 12.14 3.48 16.79
CA GLN A 52 12.60 3.16 15.45
C GLN A 52 11.60 2.31 14.66
N VAL A 53 10.92 1.37 15.33
CA VAL A 53 9.90 0.50 14.73
C VAL A 53 8.60 1.28 14.53
N SER A 54 8.22 2.13 15.50
CA SER A 54 7.07 3.04 15.37
C SER A 54 7.23 3.97 14.17
N ARG A 55 8.42 4.55 13.97
CA ARG A 55 8.72 5.39 12.81
C ARG A 55 8.60 4.63 11.49
N ALA A 56 9.26 3.47 11.37
CA ALA A 56 9.23 2.65 10.16
C ALA A 56 7.81 2.17 9.80
N LEU A 57 7.04 1.73 10.81
CA LEU A 57 5.66 1.32 10.61
C LEU A 57 4.76 2.50 10.22
N SER A 58 5.02 3.69 10.78
CA SER A 58 4.29 4.91 10.44
C SER A 58 4.58 5.39 9.02
N GLU A 59 5.83 5.25 8.53
CA GLU A 59 6.16 5.51 7.13
C GLU A 59 5.38 4.55 6.21
N ALA A 60 5.32 3.27 6.56
CA ALA A 60 4.56 2.27 5.82
C ALA A 60 3.05 2.55 5.83
N ILE A 61 2.49 2.97 6.98
CA ILE A 61 1.08 3.38 7.09
C ILE A 61 0.81 4.57 6.19
N THR A 62 1.65 5.60 6.24
CA THR A 62 1.49 6.81 5.43
C THR A 62 1.55 6.50 3.94
N LEU A 63 2.53 5.69 3.52
CA LEU A 63 2.65 5.22 2.14
C LEU A 63 1.39 4.44 1.73
N ALA A 64 0.97 3.47 2.53
CA ALA A 64 -0.22 2.68 2.22
C ALA A 64 -1.46 3.57 2.11
N VAL A 65 -1.65 4.56 2.99
CA VAL A 65 -2.82 5.46 2.95
C VAL A 65 -2.83 6.32 1.68
N LEU A 66 -1.69 6.86 1.27
CA LEU A 66 -1.55 7.59 0.00
C LEU A 66 -1.89 6.70 -1.21
N LEU A 67 -1.48 5.43 -1.18
CA LEU A 67 -1.71 4.48 -2.26
C LEU A 67 -3.15 3.92 -2.26
N GLY A 68 -3.67 3.56 -1.10
CA GLY A 68 -4.99 2.95 -0.93
C GLY A 68 -6.12 3.91 -1.27
N SER A 69 -5.92 5.21 -1.01
CA SER A 69 -6.84 6.26 -1.45
C SER A 69 -6.83 6.48 -2.98
N THR A 70 -5.89 5.86 -3.73
CA THR A 70 -5.88 5.81 -5.20
C THR A 70 -6.87 4.83 -5.80
N LEU A 71 -7.27 3.83 -5.02
CA LEU A 71 -8.15 2.77 -5.49
C LEU A 71 -9.54 3.34 -5.80
N LYS A 72 -10.04 3.00 -6.99
CA LYS A 72 -11.44 3.22 -7.37
C LYS A 72 -12.28 2.12 -6.73
N ASP A 73 -13.47 2.47 -6.26
CA ASP A 73 -14.41 1.58 -5.56
C ASP A 73 -13.88 1.07 -4.20
N ALA A 74 -14.72 0.35 -3.44
CA ALA A 74 -14.40 -0.22 -2.13
C ALA A 74 -13.38 -1.37 -2.22
N GLY A 75 -12.15 -1.05 -2.58
CA GLY A 75 -11.03 -1.97 -2.71
C GLY A 75 -10.24 -2.16 -1.41
N ARG A 76 -9.29 -3.09 -1.45
CA ARG A 76 -8.36 -3.36 -0.36
C ARG A 76 -6.92 -3.31 -0.87
N LEU A 77 -6.06 -2.61 -0.16
CA LEU A 77 -4.62 -2.55 -0.41
C LEU A 77 -3.88 -3.22 0.75
N ILE A 78 -2.98 -4.13 0.45
CA ILE A 78 -2.06 -4.73 1.41
C ILE A 78 -0.63 -4.39 0.99
N LEU A 79 0.06 -3.65 1.85
CA LEU A 79 1.48 -3.34 1.74
C LEU A 79 2.22 -4.26 2.71
N GLN A 80 3.14 -5.09 2.22
CA GLN A 80 3.84 -6.07 3.04
C GLN A 80 5.34 -6.10 2.75
N THR A 81 6.17 -6.03 3.79
CA THR A 81 7.62 -6.25 3.67
C THR A 81 8.00 -7.61 4.25
N GLN A 82 8.96 -8.28 3.60
CA GLN A 82 9.66 -9.45 4.13
C GLN A 82 11.14 -9.27 3.87
N THR A 83 11.93 -9.18 4.93
CA THR A 83 13.32 -8.76 4.84
C THR A 83 14.23 -9.43 5.87
N ASP A 84 15.54 -9.23 5.72
CA ASP A 84 16.59 -9.80 6.58
C ASP A 84 17.13 -8.81 7.64
N GLY A 85 16.56 -7.61 7.73
CA GLY A 85 16.95 -6.57 8.70
C GLY A 85 16.44 -6.80 10.12
N PRO A 86 16.73 -5.86 11.05
CA PRO A 86 16.14 -5.84 12.40
C PRO A 86 14.61 -5.88 12.42
N ILE A 87 13.95 -5.26 11.43
CA ILE A 87 12.52 -5.40 11.18
C ILE A 87 12.38 -6.40 10.02
N ASP A 88 11.97 -7.63 10.33
CA ASP A 88 11.92 -8.72 9.34
C ASP A 88 10.57 -8.83 8.61
N PHE A 89 9.52 -8.21 9.17
CA PHE A 89 8.18 -8.22 8.60
C PHE A 89 7.41 -6.97 9.00
N MET A 90 6.79 -6.32 8.02
CA MET A 90 5.73 -5.33 8.24
C MET A 90 4.55 -5.63 7.33
N VAL A 91 3.36 -5.33 7.80
CA VAL A 91 2.16 -5.37 6.99
C VAL A 91 1.26 -4.20 7.35
N VAL A 92 0.76 -3.52 6.31
CA VAL A 92 -0.29 -2.51 6.41
C VAL A 92 -1.42 -2.96 5.52
N ASP A 93 -2.62 -2.97 6.08
CA ASP A 93 -3.84 -3.42 5.41
C ASP A 93 -4.86 -2.31 5.46
N ILE A 94 -5.28 -1.85 4.28
CA ILE A 94 -6.21 -0.76 4.09
C ILE A 94 -7.44 -1.28 3.37
N VAL A 95 -8.58 -1.13 4.03
CA VAL A 95 -9.90 -1.28 3.38
C VAL A 95 -10.34 0.12 3.00
N ALA A 96 -10.23 0.44 1.71
CA ALA A 96 -10.50 1.75 1.18
C ALA A 96 -11.98 2.15 1.38
N PRO A 97 -12.28 3.44 1.60
CA PRO A 97 -11.32 4.56 1.61
C PRO A 97 -10.70 4.87 3.00
N GLU A 98 -11.14 4.22 4.07
CA GLU A 98 -10.96 4.82 5.42
C GLU A 98 -10.18 3.96 6.42
N LYS A 99 -10.27 2.63 6.35
CA LYS A 99 -9.88 1.78 7.49
C LYS A 99 -8.47 1.26 7.31
N VAL A 100 -7.59 1.60 8.24
CA VAL A 100 -6.20 1.11 8.26
C VAL A 100 -5.93 0.26 9.49
N ARG A 101 -5.12 -0.77 9.32
CA ARG A 101 -4.47 -1.50 10.41
C ARG A 101 -3.05 -1.89 9.98
N ALA A 102 -2.17 -2.02 10.95
CA ALA A 102 -0.77 -2.32 10.68
C ALA A 102 -0.19 -3.22 11.76
N TYR A 103 0.90 -3.90 11.41
CA TYR A 103 1.68 -4.72 12.31
C TYR A 103 3.13 -4.81 11.82
N ALA A 104 4.07 -4.84 12.77
CA ALA A 104 5.48 -5.10 12.53
C ALA A 104 6.01 -6.17 13.47
N ARG A 105 6.88 -7.04 12.94
CA ARG A 105 7.71 -7.99 13.69
C ARG A 105 9.17 -7.58 13.58
N PHE A 106 9.88 -7.66 14.70
CA PHE A 106 11.26 -7.22 14.79
C PHE A 106 12.07 -8.03 15.79
N ASN A 107 13.38 -8.07 15.58
CA ASN A 107 14.34 -8.69 16.48
C ASN A 107 14.91 -7.66 17.47
N ARG A 108 14.55 -7.79 18.75
CA ARG A 108 14.98 -6.86 19.82
C ARG A 108 16.50 -6.74 19.97
N ALA A 109 17.24 -7.84 19.83
CA ALA A 109 18.69 -7.83 19.99
C ALA A 109 19.36 -7.07 18.84
N ARG A 110 18.99 -7.37 17.59
CA ARG A 110 19.53 -6.67 16.41
C ARG A 110 19.12 -5.21 16.34
N LEU A 111 17.95 -4.86 16.89
CA LEU A 111 17.48 -3.47 16.94
C LEU A 111 18.28 -2.62 17.92
N ALA A 112 18.76 -3.19 19.03
CA ALA A 112 19.54 -2.46 20.03
C ALA A 112 20.84 -1.87 19.45
N ASP A 113 21.48 -2.60 18.54
CA ASP A 113 22.70 -2.17 17.83
C ASP A 113 22.41 -1.15 16.71
N ALA A 114 21.14 -0.97 16.32
CA ALA A 114 20.68 -0.17 15.19
C ALA A 114 19.91 1.10 15.62
N SER A 115 20.21 1.65 16.80
CA SER A 115 19.45 2.74 17.43
C SER A 115 19.28 4.01 16.57
N LYS A 116 20.25 4.31 15.68
CA LYS A 116 20.23 5.46 14.76
C LYS A 116 19.98 5.07 13.29
N ALA A 117 19.64 3.82 13.02
CA ALA A 117 19.44 3.34 11.65
C ALA A 117 18.23 4.03 10.99
N THR A 118 18.32 4.25 9.68
CA THR A 118 17.18 4.68 8.86
C THR A 118 16.21 3.52 8.65
N THR A 119 14.98 3.81 8.20
CA THR A 119 14.00 2.75 7.89
C THR A 119 14.53 1.74 6.87
N GLY A 120 15.22 2.20 5.82
CA GLY A 120 15.85 1.31 4.85
C GLY A 120 16.89 0.38 5.48
N GLN A 121 17.73 0.88 6.39
CA GLN A 121 18.71 0.08 7.12
C GLN A 121 18.06 -0.92 8.11
N LEU A 122 16.94 -0.54 8.72
CA LEU A 122 16.17 -1.41 9.61
C LEU A 122 15.46 -2.53 8.86
N LEU A 123 15.05 -2.28 7.62
CA LEU A 123 14.47 -3.29 6.74
C LEU A 123 15.56 -4.17 6.14
N GLY A 124 16.70 -3.62 5.72
CA GLY A 124 17.78 -4.39 5.11
C GLY A 124 17.42 -4.83 3.68
N ASN A 125 17.71 -6.09 3.34
CA ASN A 125 17.42 -6.66 2.04
C ASN A 125 16.16 -7.52 2.08
N GLY A 126 15.40 -7.51 0.98
CA GLY A 126 14.22 -8.34 0.83
C GLY A 126 13.31 -7.77 -0.23
N HIS A 127 12.01 -7.75 0.05
CA HIS A 127 11.05 -7.21 -0.89
C HIS A 127 9.87 -6.51 -0.20
N LEU A 128 9.30 -5.57 -0.93
CA LEU A 128 8.02 -4.95 -0.65
C LEU A 128 7.00 -5.50 -1.66
N ALA A 129 5.96 -6.16 -1.16
CA ALA A 129 4.83 -6.62 -1.95
C ALA A 129 3.64 -5.69 -1.75
N MET A 130 3.04 -5.24 -2.85
CA MET A 130 1.81 -4.45 -2.87
C MET A 130 0.72 -5.29 -3.52
N THR A 131 -0.34 -5.57 -2.78
CA THR A 131 -1.47 -6.38 -3.24
C THR A 131 -2.73 -5.53 -3.29
N VAL A 132 -3.38 -5.46 -4.44
CA VAL A 132 -4.63 -4.74 -4.65
C VAL A 132 -5.74 -5.75 -4.92
N GLU A 133 -6.83 -5.62 -4.17
CA GLU A 133 -8.06 -6.42 -4.32
C GLU A 133 -9.23 -5.48 -4.63
N THR A 134 -9.84 -5.63 -5.80
CA THR A 134 -10.95 -4.75 -6.25
C THR A 134 -12.24 -5.54 -6.32
N GLY A 135 -13.22 -5.24 -5.44
CA GLY A 135 -14.66 -5.57 -5.52
C GLY A 135 -15.09 -7.05 -5.59
N ASN A 136 -14.48 -7.85 -6.47
CA ASN A 136 -14.71 -9.27 -6.68
C ASN A 136 -13.37 -10.02 -6.47
N GLU A 137 -13.39 -11.16 -5.77
CA GLU A 137 -12.20 -11.98 -5.47
C GLU A 137 -11.37 -12.39 -6.72
N ALA A 138 -11.94 -12.27 -7.91
CA ALA A 138 -11.29 -12.62 -9.19
C ALA A 138 -10.28 -11.59 -9.71
N GLN A 139 -10.18 -10.39 -9.13
CA GLN A 139 -9.24 -9.34 -9.57
C GLN A 139 -8.28 -8.95 -8.44
N ARG A 140 -7.44 -9.91 -8.04
CA ARG A 140 -6.31 -9.68 -7.14
C ARG A 140 -5.04 -9.50 -7.97
N TYR A 141 -4.43 -8.33 -7.86
CA TYR A 141 -3.14 -8.03 -8.48
C TYR A 141 -2.09 -7.84 -7.40
N GLN A 142 -0.87 -8.34 -7.63
CA GLN A 142 0.25 -8.17 -6.72
C GLN A 142 1.49 -7.78 -7.51
N GLY A 143 2.09 -6.64 -7.16
CA GLY A 143 3.41 -6.26 -7.62
C GLY A 143 4.43 -6.32 -6.49
N ILE A 144 5.66 -6.65 -6.83
CA ILE A 144 6.76 -6.87 -5.88
C ILE A 144 7.95 -6.03 -6.32
N VAL A 145 8.54 -5.30 -5.37
CA VAL A 145 9.76 -4.51 -5.58
C VAL A 145 10.84 -4.96 -4.60
N ALA A 146 12.08 -5.08 -5.08
CA ALA A 146 13.20 -5.41 -4.22
C ALA A 146 13.52 -4.26 -3.26
N LEU A 147 13.78 -4.60 -1.99
CA LEU A 147 14.34 -3.69 -1.00
C LEU A 147 15.81 -4.05 -0.84
N ASN A 148 16.70 -3.08 -1.06
CA ASN A 148 18.15 -3.25 -0.91
C ASN A 148 18.71 -2.16 0.03
N GLY A 149 18.12 -2.04 1.22
CA GLY A 149 18.41 -0.92 2.14
C GLY A 149 17.79 0.42 1.73
N ALA A 150 16.97 0.44 0.68
CA ALA A 150 16.26 1.61 0.19
C ALA A 150 15.13 2.03 1.15
N SER A 151 14.79 3.31 1.12
CA SER A 151 13.61 3.84 1.81
C SER A 151 12.30 3.31 1.19
N LEU A 152 11.19 3.41 1.93
CA LEU A 152 9.88 3.07 1.41
C LEU A 152 9.44 4.01 0.28
N GLU A 153 9.91 5.25 0.25
CA GLU A 153 9.69 6.18 -0.86
C GLU A 153 10.34 5.68 -2.16
N GLU A 154 11.63 5.36 -2.11
CA GLU A 154 12.39 4.87 -3.26
C GLU A 154 11.81 3.54 -3.79
N ALA A 155 11.39 2.66 -2.88
CA ALA A 155 10.71 1.42 -3.23
C ALA A 155 9.38 1.70 -3.97
N ALA A 156 8.60 2.67 -3.49
CA ALA A 156 7.36 3.08 -4.16
C ALA A 156 7.62 3.69 -5.55
N HIS A 157 8.62 4.56 -5.70
CA HIS A 157 8.96 5.12 -7.02
C HIS A 157 9.36 4.02 -7.99
N THR A 158 10.20 3.07 -7.55
CA THR A 158 10.63 1.92 -8.35
C THR A 158 9.45 1.04 -8.75
N TYR A 159 8.49 0.81 -7.84
CA TYR A 159 7.27 0.07 -8.13
C TYR A 159 6.47 0.73 -9.26
N PHE A 160 6.17 2.03 -9.16
CA PHE A 160 5.35 2.74 -10.14
C PHE A 160 6.05 2.89 -11.49
N GLN A 161 7.36 3.11 -11.48
CA GLN A 161 8.16 3.20 -12.70
C GLN A 161 8.12 1.88 -13.49
N ASN A 162 8.27 0.74 -12.79
CA ASN A 162 8.42 -0.55 -13.45
C ASN A 162 7.09 -1.28 -13.71
N SER A 163 6.12 -1.16 -12.80
CA SER A 163 4.91 -2.00 -12.81
C SER A 163 3.70 -1.26 -13.39
N GLU A 164 3.56 0.04 -13.09
CA GLU A 164 2.40 0.85 -13.51
C GLU A 164 2.73 1.78 -14.68
N GLN A 165 4.02 2.06 -14.92
CA GLN A 165 4.53 3.00 -15.91
C GLN A 165 3.93 4.41 -15.80
N ILE A 166 3.56 4.81 -14.58
CA ILE A 166 3.05 6.15 -14.28
C ILE A 166 4.15 6.91 -13.53
N PRO A 167 4.70 8.01 -14.09
CA PRO A 167 5.64 8.85 -13.36
C PRO A 167 5.01 9.31 -12.06
N THR A 168 5.59 8.86 -10.95
CA THR A 168 5.02 9.02 -9.61
C THR A 168 6.12 9.48 -8.66
N ARG A 169 5.84 10.53 -7.90
CA ARG A 169 6.69 11.00 -6.80
C ARG A 169 5.95 10.88 -5.49
N VAL A 170 6.63 10.33 -4.50
CA VAL A 170 6.15 10.19 -3.12
C VAL A 170 7.13 10.89 -2.19
N ARG A 171 6.63 11.65 -1.22
CA ARG A 171 7.36 12.23 -0.09
C ARG A 171 6.62 11.93 1.19
N ILE A 172 7.32 11.48 2.23
CA ILE A 172 6.80 11.05 3.51
C ILE A 172 7.73 11.61 4.58
N ALA A 173 7.14 12.12 5.66
CA ALA A 173 7.84 12.47 6.87
C ALA A 173 7.10 11.90 8.06
N VAL A 174 7.84 11.42 9.04
CA VAL A 174 7.32 10.90 10.30
C VAL A 174 8.13 11.48 11.44
N GLY A 175 7.45 11.98 12.47
CA GLY A 175 8.08 12.52 13.66
C GLY A 175 7.25 12.35 14.91
N GLU A 176 7.90 12.59 16.04
CA GLU A 176 7.26 12.68 17.34
C GLU A 176 6.89 14.15 17.59
N GLU A 177 5.63 14.40 17.88
CA GLU A 177 5.12 15.72 18.27
C GLU A 177 4.88 15.76 19.77
N MET A 178 5.28 16.86 20.40
CA MET A 178 5.03 17.13 21.81
C MET A 178 4.44 18.52 21.96
N LEU A 179 3.12 18.57 22.14
CA LEU A 179 2.39 19.79 22.45
C LEU A 179 2.45 20.06 23.96
N ALA A 180 2.47 21.33 24.34
CA ALA A 180 2.59 21.73 25.75
C ALA A 180 1.44 21.14 26.59
N GLY A 181 1.79 20.30 27.58
CA GLY A 181 0.82 19.64 28.45
C GLY A 181 0.19 18.37 27.88
N GLU A 182 0.58 17.94 26.67
CA GLU A 182 0.11 16.70 26.07
C GLU A 182 1.20 15.60 26.12
N LYS A 183 0.77 14.35 25.98
CA LYS A 183 1.71 13.24 25.78
C LYS A 183 2.38 13.37 24.42
N MET A 184 3.59 12.85 24.30
CA MET A 184 4.24 12.67 23.00
C MET A 184 3.34 11.80 22.11
N ARG A 185 3.14 12.22 20.86
CA ARG A 185 2.33 11.56 19.85
C ARG A 185 3.11 11.38 18.56
N TRP A 186 2.77 10.35 17.81
CA TRP A 186 3.29 10.19 16.46
C TRP A 186 2.49 11.03 15.48
N ARG A 187 3.21 11.72 14.60
CA ARG A 187 2.66 12.46 13.50
C ARG A 187 3.34 12.05 12.21
N ALA A 188 2.56 11.93 11.15
CA ALA A 188 3.11 11.68 9.83
C ALA A 188 2.43 12.57 8.80
N GLY A 189 3.20 12.99 7.80
CA GLY A 189 2.68 13.68 6.64
C GLY A 189 3.23 13.04 5.39
N GLY A 190 2.46 13.07 4.31
CA GLY A 190 2.96 12.60 3.03
C GLY A 190 2.21 13.18 1.85
N MET A 191 2.89 13.19 0.70
CA MET A 191 2.34 13.60 -0.57
C MET A 191 2.70 12.57 -1.64
N LEU A 192 1.72 12.24 -2.48
CA LEU A 192 1.88 11.44 -3.68
C LEU A 192 1.42 12.28 -4.87
N VAL A 193 2.24 12.37 -5.92
CA VAL A 193 1.94 13.08 -7.17
C VAL A 193 2.20 12.16 -8.35
N GLN A 194 1.25 12.11 -9.28
CA GLN A 194 1.29 11.28 -10.47
C GLN A 194 1.06 12.14 -11.71
N PHE A 195 1.91 11.97 -12.72
CA PHE A 195 1.75 12.59 -14.02
C PHE A 195 0.78 11.77 -14.88
N LEU A 196 -0.32 12.40 -15.32
CA LEU A 196 -1.38 11.77 -16.09
C LEU A 196 -1.67 12.60 -17.33
N PRO A 197 -0.76 12.59 -18.33
CA PRO A 197 -0.94 13.40 -19.53
C PRO A 197 -2.18 12.94 -20.30
N PRO A 198 -2.83 13.85 -21.07
CA PRO A 198 -3.95 13.53 -21.93
C PRO A 198 -3.61 12.40 -22.90
N GLU A 199 -4.61 11.62 -23.31
CA GLU A 199 -4.43 10.48 -24.22
C GLU A 199 -3.68 10.84 -25.53
N ALA A 200 -3.86 12.07 -26.03
CA ALA A 200 -3.15 12.57 -27.22
C ALA A 200 -1.63 12.70 -27.02
N ALA A 201 -1.17 13.02 -25.81
CA ALA A 201 0.25 13.12 -25.47
C ALA A 201 0.86 11.76 -25.13
N ARG A 202 0.07 10.82 -24.55
CA ARG A 202 0.49 9.42 -24.36
C ARG A 202 0.82 8.73 -25.68
N ALA A 203 0.06 9.02 -26.73
CA ALA A 203 0.31 8.48 -28.07
C ALA A 203 1.62 9.00 -28.72
N GLN A 204 2.22 10.07 -28.19
CA GLN A 204 3.51 10.60 -28.66
C GLN A 204 4.71 9.98 -27.94
N GLN A 205 4.51 9.30 -26.80
CA GLN A 205 5.53 8.44 -26.22
C GLN A 205 5.57 7.16 -27.04
N SER A 206 6.62 7.02 -27.85
CA SER A 206 6.82 5.84 -28.70
C SER A 206 7.09 4.60 -27.85
N ASP A 207 6.10 3.71 -27.73
CA ASP A 207 6.17 2.39 -27.07
C ASP A 207 7.07 1.36 -27.80
N ILE A 208 7.84 1.79 -28.79
CA ILE A 208 8.64 0.88 -29.62
C ILE A 208 10.06 0.81 -29.05
N ASP A 209 10.29 -0.14 -28.16
CA ASP A 209 11.62 -0.67 -27.89
C ASP A 209 12.14 -1.33 -29.18
N PRO A 210 13.27 -0.90 -29.76
CA PRO A 210 13.78 -1.52 -30.96
C PRO A 210 14.37 -2.88 -30.58
N GLY A 211 13.53 -3.90 -30.49
CA GLY A 211 13.91 -5.27 -30.12
C GLY A 211 14.93 -5.92 -31.05
N ASP A 212 15.20 -5.30 -32.21
CA ASP A 212 16.19 -5.70 -33.21
C ASP A 212 17.30 -4.65 -33.43
N ALA A 213 17.48 -3.68 -32.52
CA ALA A 213 18.56 -2.69 -32.62
C ALA A 213 19.94 -3.34 -32.48
N PRO A 214 20.90 -3.07 -33.39
CA PRO A 214 22.27 -3.56 -33.28
C PRO A 214 22.94 -3.18 -31.95
N GLU A 215 23.83 -4.02 -31.42
CA GLU A 215 24.70 -3.68 -30.30
C GLU A 215 25.46 -2.39 -30.62
N GLY A 216 25.25 -1.34 -29.81
CA GLY A 216 25.79 0.00 -30.03
C GLY A 216 24.77 1.07 -30.45
N THR A 217 23.51 0.70 -30.63
CA THR A 217 22.43 1.68 -30.85
C THR A 217 22.24 2.53 -29.59
N ALA A 218 22.35 3.85 -29.73
CA ALA A 218 22.06 4.77 -28.64
C ALA A 218 20.61 4.56 -28.18
N LYS A 219 20.41 4.24 -26.89
CA LYS A 219 19.07 4.15 -26.31
C LYS A 219 18.36 5.47 -26.59
N HIS A 220 17.14 5.40 -27.12
CA HIS A 220 16.32 6.58 -27.27
C HIS A 220 15.97 7.11 -25.88
N GLU A 221 16.65 8.17 -25.43
CA GLU A 221 16.27 8.89 -24.21
C GLU A 221 14.98 9.65 -24.51
N VAL A 222 13.85 9.09 -24.09
CA VAL A 222 12.57 9.81 -24.10
C VAL A 222 12.72 10.99 -23.15
N LYS A 223 12.69 12.22 -23.69
CA LYS A 223 12.76 13.44 -22.89
C LYS A 223 11.57 13.45 -21.91
N GLU A 224 11.83 13.59 -20.61
CA GLU A 224 10.76 13.82 -19.62
C GLU A 224 9.97 15.08 -19.99
N ASP A 225 8.66 15.05 -19.77
CA ASP A 225 7.78 16.19 -20.03
C ASP A 225 8.15 17.37 -19.11
N ASP A 226 8.23 18.58 -19.67
CA ASP A 226 8.62 19.77 -18.91
C ASP A 226 7.63 20.06 -17.75
N ALA A 227 6.34 19.73 -17.92
CA ALA A 227 5.33 19.85 -16.86
C ALA A 227 5.60 18.87 -15.70
N TRP A 228 6.04 17.65 -16.03
CA TRP A 228 6.43 16.68 -15.01
C TRP A 228 7.71 17.08 -14.29
N ILE A 229 8.71 17.60 -15.00
CA ILE A 229 9.96 18.09 -14.42
C ILE A 229 9.65 19.20 -13.40
N GLU A 230 8.78 20.15 -13.76
CA GLU A 230 8.37 21.23 -12.87
C GLU A 230 7.62 20.71 -11.65
N ALA A 231 6.60 19.86 -11.84
CA ALA A 231 5.84 19.30 -10.73
C ALA A 231 6.74 18.52 -9.76
N LYS A 232 7.67 17.71 -10.29
CA LYS A 232 8.67 16.97 -9.52
C LYS A 232 9.56 17.92 -8.72
N ALA A 233 10.09 18.96 -9.36
CA ALA A 233 10.95 19.95 -8.70
C ALA A 233 10.23 20.65 -7.54
N LEU A 234 8.96 21.05 -7.72
CA LEU A 234 8.16 21.66 -6.65
C LEU A 234 7.95 20.70 -5.48
N VAL A 235 7.57 19.45 -5.74
CA VAL A 235 7.37 18.44 -4.69
C VAL A 235 8.66 18.12 -3.93
N GLU A 236 9.82 18.19 -4.59
CA GLU A 236 11.12 17.96 -3.97
C GLU A 236 11.56 19.10 -3.03
N THR A 237 10.94 20.26 -3.11
CA THR A 237 11.16 21.35 -2.14
C THR A 237 10.47 21.14 -0.80
N ILE A 238 9.54 20.18 -0.69
CA ILE A 238 8.80 19.92 0.53
C ILE A 238 9.76 19.41 1.62
N GLU A 239 9.85 20.17 2.71
CA GLU A 239 10.64 19.80 3.86
C GLU A 239 9.83 18.96 4.87
N ASP A 240 10.52 18.10 5.62
CA ASP A 240 9.89 17.21 6.61
C ASP A 240 9.10 18.00 7.66
N HIS A 241 9.60 19.17 8.07
CA HIS A 241 8.93 20.00 9.05
C HIS A 241 7.59 20.57 8.52
N GLU A 242 7.45 20.82 7.22
CA GLU A 242 6.18 21.27 6.63
C GLU A 242 5.15 20.14 6.61
N LEU A 243 5.57 18.91 6.33
CA LEU A 243 4.71 17.71 6.39
C LEU A 243 4.29 17.36 7.82
N LEU A 244 5.08 17.76 8.81
CA LEU A 244 4.82 17.50 10.23
C LEU A 244 4.21 18.69 10.98
N ASP A 245 4.16 19.89 10.41
CA ASP A 245 3.58 21.06 11.09
C ASP A 245 2.07 20.87 11.36
N SER A 246 1.67 20.91 12.63
CA SER A 246 0.27 20.82 13.08
C SER A 246 -0.52 22.10 12.90
N SER A 247 0.13 23.23 12.60
CA SER A 247 -0.52 24.50 12.26
C SER A 247 -0.73 24.69 10.76
N LEU A 248 -0.11 23.84 9.92
CA LEU A 248 -0.19 23.92 8.47
C LEU A 248 -1.26 22.97 7.91
N SER A 249 -2.30 23.53 7.30
CA SER A 249 -3.31 22.72 6.60
C SER A 249 -2.76 22.12 5.30
N SER A 250 -3.35 20.99 4.89
CA SER A 250 -3.07 20.35 3.60
C SER A 250 -3.31 21.28 2.41
N GLU A 251 -4.41 22.03 2.42
CA GLU A 251 -4.73 22.99 1.35
C GLU A 251 -3.72 24.14 1.27
N ARG A 252 -3.22 24.61 2.42
CA ARG A 252 -2.21 25.68 2.46
C ARG A 252 -0.86 25.20 1.96
N LEU A 253 -0.46 23.97 2.28
CA LEU A 253 0.75 23.35 1.69
C LEU A 253 0.61 23.26 0.16
N LEU A 254 -0.53 22.77 -0.33
CA LEU A 254 -0.79 22.68 -1.78
C LEU A 254 -0.76 24.05 -2.45
N TRP A 255 -1.34 25.07 -1.81
CA TRP A 255 -1.29 26.44 -2.31
C TRP A 255 0.14 27.00 -2.33
N ARG A 256 0.97 26.75 -1.29
CA ARG A 256 2.38 27.16 -1.30
C ARG A 256 3.15 26.57 -2.48
N LEU A 257 2.90 25.30 -2.81
CA LEU A 257 3.58 24.60 -3.90
C LEU A 257 3.10 25.01 -5.28
N PHE A 258 1.79 25.20 -5.46
CA PHE A 258 1.16 25.30 -6.79
C PHE A 258 0.36 26.58 -7.03
N ASN A 259 0.53 27.64 -6.22
CA ASN A 259 -0.23 28.89 -6.40
C ASN A 259 -0.09 29.50 -7.79
N GLU A 260 1.09 29.41 -8.44
CA GLU A 260 1.33 29.99 -9.76
C GLU A 260 0.58 29.25 -10.87
N ARG A 261 0.39 27.94 -10.72
CA ARG A 261 -0.31 27.08 -11.69
C ARG A 261 -1.80 26.94 -11.38
N GLY A 262 -2.20 27.17 -10.14
CA GLY A 262 -3.54 26.89 -9.65
C GLY A 262 -3.70 25.43 -9.24
N VAL A 263 -4.25 25.20 -8.06
CA VAL A 263 -4.52 23.86 -7.53
C VAL A 263 -6.00 23.69 -7.24
N ARG A 264 -6.53 22.57 -7.72
CA ARG A 264 -7.90 22.13 -7.43
C ARG A 264 -7.86 21.05 -6.36
N VAL A 265 -8.57 21.25 -5.27
CA VAL A 265 -8.74 20.26 -4.21
C VAL A 265 -10.11 19.58 -4.32
N PHE A 266 -10.18 18.32 -3.89
CA PHE A 266 -11.41 17.53 -3.85
C PHE A 266 -11.80 17.21 -2.40
N ASP A 267 -12.96 16.58 -2.23
CA ASP A 267 -13.45 16.18 -0.91
C ASP A 267 -12.45 15.27 -0.20
N ALA A 268 -12.19 15.61 1.07
CA ALA A 268 -11.26 14.88 1.89
C ALA A 268 -11.82 13.52 2.30
N LEU A 269 -10.98 12.49 2.27
CA LEU A 269 -11.32 11.12 2.64
C LEU A 269 -10.81 10.85 4.06
N PRO A 270 -11.67 10.48 5.03
CA PRO A 270 -11.22 10.25 6.41
C PRO A 270 -10.40 8.96 6.52
N VAL A 271 -9.51 8.93 7.51
CA VAL A 271 -8.65 7.78 7.84
C VAL A 271 -8.92 7.38 9.29
N GLU A 272 -9.24 6.11 9.53
CA GLU A 272 -9.54 5.55 10.84
C GLU A 272 -8.68 4.30 11.07
N ALA A 273 -7.93 4.26 12.18
CA ALA A 273 -7.33 3.02 12.66
C ALA A 273 -8.41 2.06 13.15
N LYS A 274 -8.68 1.01 12.37
CA LYS A 274 -9.75 0.05 12.68
C LYS A 274 -9.34 -1.37 12.32
N CYS A 275 -9.20 -2.20 13.35
CA CYS A 275 -9.02 -3.63 13.15
C CYS A 275 -10.37 -4.31 12.86
N SER A 276 -10.33 -5.30 11.98
CA SER A 276 -11.51 -6.07 11.56
C SER A 276 -11.67 -7.39 12.33
N CYS A 277 -10.87 -7.65 13.36
CA CYS A 277 -11.01 -8.86 14.18
C CYS A 277 -12.33 -8.86 14.96
N SER A 278 -12.91 -10.05 15.10
CA SER A 278 -14.09 -10.32 15.93
C SER A 278 -13.97 -11.71 16.53
N ARG A 279 -14.73 -11.98 17.59
CA ARG A 279 -14.81 -13.34 18.17
C ARG A 279 -15.23 -14.35 17.10
N ASP A 280 -16.18 -14.00 16.23
CA ASP A 280 -16.67 -14.87 15.16
C ASP A 280 -15.58 -15.23 14.14
N ARG A 281 -14.75 -14.25 13.74
CA ARG A 281 -13.65 -14.52 12.80
C ARG A 281 -12.57 -15.40 13.43
N VAL A 282 -12.26 -15.18 14.70
CA VAL A 282 -11.32 -16.06 15.43
C VAL A 282 -11.91 -17.46 15.59
N PHE A 283 -13.21 -17.55 15.86
CA PHE A 283 -13.92 -18.82 15.91
C PHE A 283 -13.88 -19.55 14.57
N ASP A 284 -14.13 -18.86 13.46
CA ASP A 284 -14.03 -19.42 12.11
C ASP A 284 -12.61 -19.89 11.76
N MET A 285 -11.59 -19.16 12.19
CA MET A 285 -10.19 -19.60 12.12
C MET A 285 -9.96 -20.88 12.94
N LEU A 286 -10.49 -20.96 14.17
CA LEU A 286 -10.34 -22.16 15.01
C LEU A 286 -11.04 -23.40 14.39
N LYS A 287 -12.07 -23.22 13.57
CA LYS A 287 -12.72 -24.32 12.84
C LYS A 287 -11.82 -24.97 11.79
N SER A 288 -10.86 -24.24 11.21
CA SER A 288 -10.00 -24.79 10.16
C SER A 288 -8.94 -25.76 10.68
N PHE A 289 -8.70 -25.77 12.00
CA PHE A 289 -7.79 -26.71 12.64
C PHE A 289 -8.48 -28.04 12.95
N THR A 290 -7.71 -29.11 13.11
CA THR A 290 -8.25 -30.41 13.54
C THR A 290 -8.65 -30.37 15.02
N PRO A 291 -9.53 -31.27 15.49
CA PRO A 291 -9.81 -31.41 16.93
C PRO A 291 -8.55 -31.65 17.76
N GLU A 292 -7.60 -32.42 17.23
CA GLU A 292 -6.32 -32.72 17.87
C GLU A 292 -5.48 -31.44 18.01
N ASP A 293 -5.31 -30.68 16.93
CA ASP A 293 -4.57 -29.40 16.97
C ASP A 293 -5.20 -28.41 17.97
N ARG A 294 -6.54 -28.36 18.05
CA ARG A 294 -7.23 -27.50 19.02
C ARG A 294 -7.02 -27.97 20.46
N ALA A 295 -6.93 -29.26 20.71
CA ALA A 295 -6.62 -29.80 22.03
C ALA A 295 -5.20 -29.41 22.46
N ASP A 296 -4.23 -29.47 21.53
CA ASP A 296 -2.84 -29.08 21.77
C ASP A 296 -2.67 -27.56 21.99
N MET A 297 -3.61 -26.75 21.50
CA MET A 297 -3.65 -25.30 21.73
C MET A 297 -4.13 -24.91 23.13
N VAL A 298 -4.70 -25.83 23.91
CA VAL A 298 -5.23 -25.54 25.25
C VAL A 298 -4.08 -25.29 26.23
N LYS A 299 -4.07 -24.10 26.85
CA LYS A 299 -3.17 -23.74 27.96
C LYS A 299 -4.00 -23.15 29.09
N ASP A 300 -3.70 -23.52 30.34
CA ASP A 300 -4.44 -23.04 31.52
C ASP A 300 -5.97 -23.19 31.40
N ASN A 301 -6.41 -24.32 30.83
CA ASN A 301 -7.81 -24.66 30.60
C ASN A 301 -8.57 -23.69 29.67
N LYS A 302 -7.87 -22.99 28.76
CA LYS A 302 -8.46 -22.11 27.74
C LYS A 302 -7.64 -22.15 26.44
N ILE A 303 -8.28 -21.82 25.34
CA ILE A 303 -7.57 -21.45 24.10
C ILE A 303 -7.56 -19.92 24.06
N VAL A 304 -6.38 -19.32 24.04
CA VAL A 304 -6.21 -17.86 24.04
C VAL A 304 -5.62 -17.44 22.70
N VAL A 305 -6.39 -16.71 21.90
CA VAL A 305 -5.92 -16.16 20.63
C VAL A 305 -5.77 -14.65 20.77
N THR A 306 -4.58 -14.14 20.52
CA THR A 306 -4.30 -12.70 20.49
C THR A 306 -4.27 -12.22 19.04
N CYS A 307 -4.99 -11.15 18.73
CA CYS A 307 -4.95 -10.55 17.40
C CYS A 307 -3.65 -9.75 17.21
N GLU A 308 -2.78 -10.20 16.31
CA GLU A 308 -1.50 -9.54 16.00
C GLU A 308 -1.64 -8.09 15.48
N PHE A 309 -2.82 -7.67 14.98
CA PHE A 309 -2.99 -6.27 14.55
C PHE A 309 -3.32 -5.32 15.70
N CYS A 310 -4.22 -5.69 16.61
CA CYS A 310 -4.77 -4.77 17.62
C CYS A 310 -4.55 -5.21 19.06
N GLY A 311 -3.85 -6.31 19.30
CA GLY A 311 -3.55 -6.83 20.64
C GLY A 311 -4.76 -7.41 21.40
N ARG A 312 -5.99 -7.38 20.84
CA ARG A 312 -7.17 -7.94 21.51
C ARG A 312 -7.01 -9.44 21.74
N VAL A 313 -7.30 -9.85 22.98
CA VAL A 313 -7.23 -11.24 23.44
C VAL A 313 -8.62 -11.86 23.42
N TYR A 314 -8.76 -13.01 22.76
CA TYR A 314 -9.99 -13.77 22.64
C TYR A 314 -9.86 -15.11 23.37
N PRO A 315 -10.42 -15.26 24.59
CA PRO A 315 -10.44 -16.52 25.30
C PRO A 315 -11.59 -17.40 24.83
N PHE A 316 -11.31 -18.69 24.60
CA PHE A 316 -12.30 -19.73 24.30
C PHE A 316 -12.19 -20.86 25.32
N GLU A 317 -13.32 -21.43 25.71
CA GLU A 317 -13.33 -22.60 26.58
C GLU A 317 -12.94 -23.87 25.79
N PRO A 318 -12.29 -24.85 26.43
CA PRO A 318 -12.08 -26.16 25.84
C PRO A 318 -13.41 -26.80 25.42
N GLY A 319 -13.46 -27.33 24.21
CA GLY A 319 -14.69 -27.90 23.67
C GLY A 319 -15.74 -26.87 23.19
N GLU A 320 -15.51 -25.55 23.34
CA GLU A 320 -16.48 -24.54 22.91
C GLU A 320 -16.74 -24.61 21.40
N VAL A 321 -15.67 -24.82 20.63
CA VAL A 321 -15.73 -24.96 19.17
C VAL A 321 -16.51 -26.20 18.77
N GLU A 322 -16.23 -27.33 19.39
CA GLU A 322 -16.91 -28.62 19.19
C GLU A 322 -18.40 -28.51 19.53
N ARG A 323 -18.73 -27.92 20.69
CA ARG A 323 -20.12 -27.69 21.12
C ARG A 323 -20.87 -26.81 20.12
N ALA A 324 -20.22 -25.76 19.60
CA ALA A 324 -20.83 -24.86 18.64
C ALA A 324 -21.01 -25.50 17.25
N LEU A 325 -20.03 -26.28 16.78
CA LEU A 325 -20.15 -27.06 15.54
C LEU A 325 -21.28 -28.10 15.62
N LEU A 326 -21.39 -28.81 16.75
CA LEU A 326 -22.46 -29.77 16.98
C LEU A 326 -23.84 -29.11 16.97
N LYS A 327 -23.98 -27.92 17.58
CA LYS A 327 -25.23 -27.14 17.54
C LYS A 327 -25.60 -26.71 16.12
N ILE A 328 -24.63 -26.33 15.29
CA ILE A 328 -24.87 -25.98 13.88
C ILE A 328 -25.33 -27.22 13.10
N ALA A 329 -24.65 -28.36 13.27
CA ALA A 329 -25.03 -29.62 12.64
C ALA A 329 -26.45 -30.06 13.04
N LEU A 330 -26.80 -30.01 14.33
CA LEU A 330 -28.16 -30.32 14.80
C LEU A 330 -29.22 -29.37 14.21
N ARG A 331 -28.92 -28.07 14.06
CA ARG A 331 -29.85 -27.12 13.42
C ARG A 331 -30.07 -27.42 11.94
N LEU A 332 -29.02 -27.82 11.21
CA LEU A 332 -29.15 -28.21 9.80
C LEU A 332 -29.96 -29.51 9.66
N LEU A 333 -29.81 -30.45 10.59
CA LEU A 333 -30.58 -31.70 10.61
C LEU A 333 -32.04 -31.50 11.06
N SER A 334 -32.30 -30.57 11.98
CA SER A 334 -33.66 -30.25 12.47
C SER A 334 -34.42 -29.23 11.62
N GLY A 335 -33.73 -28.48 10.74
CA GLY A 335 -34.34 -27.55 9.77
C GLY A 335 -34.89 -28.21 8.50
N SER A 336 -34.81 -29.54 8.39
CA SER A 336 -35.26 -30.33 7.24
C SER A 336 -36.71 -30.87 7.38
N GLU A 337 -37.58 -30.24 8.18
CA GLU A 337 -39.00 -30.61 8.26
C GLU A 337 -39.87 -29.87 7.23
N ALA A 338 -40.17 -30.61 6.15
CA ALA A 338 -41.43 -30.64 5.38
C ALA A 338 -42.22 -29.33 5.18
N LYS A 339 -42.09 -28.75 3.97
CA LYS A 339 -43.11 -27.91 3.36
C LYS A 339 -44.39 -28.75 3.14
N LYS A 340 -45.32 -28.68 4.09
CA LYS A 340 -46.66 -29.28 4.01
C LYS A 340 -47.34 -28.83 2.70
N PRO A 341 -47.87 -29.73 1.85
CA PRO A 341 -48.57 -29.31 0.66
C PRO A 341 -49.84 -28.56 1.08
N ARG A 342 -49.97 -27.30 0.65
CA ARG A 342 -51.24 -26.58 0.75
C ARG A 342 -52.27 -27.36 -0.07
N ALA A 343 -53.33 -27.82 0.59
CA ALA A 343 -54.52 -28.31 -0.08
C ALA A 343 -55.05 -27.19 -0.98
N GLY A 344 -54.95 -27.37 -2.29
CA GLY A 344 -55.52 -26.47 -3.28
C GLY A 344 -57.04 -26.53 -3.22
N HIS A 345 -57.64 -25.40 -2.88
CA HIS A 345 -59.05 -25.15 -3.05
C HIS A 345 -59.36 -25.14 -4.56
N LEU A 346 -60.16 -26.11 -5.04
CA LEU A 346 -60.79 -26.02 -6.35
C LEU A 346 -61.87 -24.93 -6.29
N SER A 347 -61.69 -23.83 -7.03
CA SER A 347 -62.81 -23.02 -7.48
C SER A 347 -62.57 -22.50 -8.90
N GLN A 348 -63.25 -23.18 -9.82
CA GLN A 348 -64.00 -22.63 -10.95
C GLN A 348 -63.31 -21.65 -11.91
N PHE A 349 -63.09 -22.19 -13.12
CA PHE A 349 -63.08 -21.45 -14.37
C PHE A 349 -64.41 -20.73 -14.60
N GLY A 350 -64.34 -19.45 -14.96
CA GLY A 350 -65.42 -18.67 -15.57
C GLY A 350 -64.80 -17.57 -16.41
N GLY A 351 -64.94 -17.67 -17.74
CA GLY A 351 -64.23 -16.82 -18.70
C GLY A 351 -64.96 -15.54 -19.11
N ALA A 352 -64.22 -14.66 -19.78
CA ALA A 352 -64.68 -13.68 -20.78
C ALA A 352 -63.43 -13.14 -21.50
N ARG A 353 -63.17 -13.56 -22.74
CA ARG A 353 -63.46 -12.88 -24.03
C ARG A 353 -62.88 -11.47 -24.22
N SER A 354 -62.08 -11.38 -25.28
CA SER A 354 -61.92 -10.26 -26.25
C SER A 354 -61.08 -9.05 -25.82
N ASN A 355 -60.30 -8.37 -26.66
CA ASN A 355 -60.03 -8.46 -28.10
C ASN A 355 -58.79 -7.61 -28.43
N VAL A 356 -58.02 -8.00 -29.48
CA VAL A 356 -57.36 -7.14 -30.51
C VAL A 356 -56.27 -6.16 -30.01
N SER A 357 -55.04 -6.05 -30.52
CA SER A 357 -54.51 -5.98 -31.91
C SER A 357 -53.00 -6.26 -31.89
N GLY A 358 -52.46 -7.02 -32.86
CA GLY A 358 -51.65 -6.48 -33.97
C GLY A 358 -50.15 -6.44 -33.62
N GLY A 359 -49.33 -7.39 -34.08
CA GLY A 359 -48.65 -7.34 -35.38
C GLY A 359 -47.14 -7.10 -35.14
N ALA A 360 -46.35 -8.16 -34.99
CA ALA A 360 -45.48 -8.75 -36.02
C ALA A 360 -44.15 -7.99 -36.22
N CYS A 361 -43.03 -8.66 -35.91
CA CYS A 361 -41.87 -8.70 -36.80
C CYS A 361 -40.95 -9.88 -36.45
N LEU A 362 -40.63 -10.66 -37.49
CA LEU A 362 -39.82 -11.87 -37.53
C LEU A 362 -38.32 -11.55 -37.44
N GLY A 363 -37.50 -12.49 -36.94
CA GLY A 363 -36.04 -12.33 -36.97
C GLY A 363 -35.20 -13.50 -36.46
N ARG A 364 -35.33 -14.65 -37.12
CA ARG A 364 -34.39 -15.80 -37.24
C ARG A 364 -33.31 -16.05 -36.15
N SER A 365 -33.42 -17.26 -35.61
CA SER A 365 -32.41 -18.13 -35.02
C SER A 365 -31.10 -18.27 -35.80
N GLY A 366 -29.97 -18.23 -35.08
CA GLY A 366 -28.67 -18.69 -35.56
C GLY A 366 -27.83 -19.22 -34.39
N ALA A 367 -27.91 -20.53 -34.15
CA ALA A 367 -27.06 -21.24 -33.21
C ALA A 367 -25.59 -21.22 -33.69
N ARG A 368 -24.64 -20.91 -32.79
CA ARG A 368 -23.23 -21.23 -32.99
C ARG A 368 -22.72 -22.06 -31.82
N SER A 369 -22.27 -23.24 -32.17
CA SER A 369 -21.64 -24.26 -31.35
C SER A 369 -20.27 -23.80 -30.84
N PHE A 370 -20.01 -24.10 -29.58
CA PHE A 370 -18.72 -24.03 -28.91
C PHE A 370 -17.73 -25.06 -29.50
N SER A 371 -16.53 -24.62 -29.86
CA SER A 371 -15.40 -25.47 -30.25
C SER A 371 -14.31 -25.39 -29.18
N LYS A 372 -13.86 -26.54 -28.69
CA LYS A 372 -12.78 -26.70 -27.70
C LYS A 372 -11.41 -26.26 -28.28
N PRO A 373 -10.50 -25.67 -27.49
CA PRO A 373 -9.13 -25.40 -27.91
C PRO A 373 -8.26 -26.67 -27.84
N GLY A 374 -7.43 -26.87 -28.87
CA GLY A 374 -6.43 -27.95 -28.97
C GLY A 374 -5.11 -27.64 -28.26
N PRO A 375 -4.23 -28.65 -28.06
CA PRO A 375 -3.02 -28.54 -27.25
C PRO A 375 -1.85 -27.82 -27.95
N PRO A 376 -0.89 -27.25 -27.18
CA PRO A 376 0.22 -26.46 -27.73
C PRO A 376 1.37 -27.32 -28.30
N PRO A 377 2.17 -26.77 -29.23
CA PRO A 377 3.29 -27.48 -29.86
C PRO A 377 4.55 -27.54 -28.96
N PRO A 378 5.47 -28.51 -29.20
CA PRO A 378 6.59 -28.82 -28.31
C PRO A 378 7.79 -27.87 -28.42
N ARG A 379 8.49 -27.70 -27.28
CA ARG A 379 9.71 -26.90 -27.07
C ARG A 379 10.91 -27.46 -27.86
N ARG A 380 11.64 -26.58 -28.54
CA ARG A 380 12.97 -26.86 -29.12
C ARG A 380 14.06 -26.65 -28.08
N GLU A 381 14.82 -27.71 -27.84
CA GLU A 381 16.08 -27.71 -27.09
C GLU A 381 17.19 -27.00 -27.89
N ARG A 382 17.94 -26.12 -27.22
CA ARG A 382 19.30 -25.68 -27.58
C ARG A 382 20.08 -25.83 -26.27
N GLY A 383 21.07 -26.71 -26.14
CA GLY A 383 22.25 -26.84 -26.98
C GLY A 383 23.40 -26.17 -26.23
N THR A 384 24.04 -26.91 -25.32
CA THR A 384 25.27 -26.54 -24.61
C THR A 384 26.44 -26.33 -25.57
N PRO A 385 27.41 -25.48 -25.21
CA PRO A 385 28.81 -25.84 -25.42
C PRO A 385 29.62 -25.81 -24.11
N HIS A 386 30.38 -26.88 -23.92
CA HIS A 386 31.42 -27.03 -22.91
C HIS A 386 32.77 -26.51 -23.44
N THR A 387 33.57 -26.00 -22.51
CA THR A 387 35.05 -26.03 -22.42
C THR A 387 35.93 -25.17 -23.33
N GLY A 388 36.57 -24.18 -22.70
CA GLY A 388 37.86 -23.61 -23.08
C GLY A 388 38.41 -22.75 -21.93
N ALA A 389 39.39 -23.27 -21.19
CA ALA A 389 40.16 -22.57 -20.15
C ALA A 389 41.65 -22.51 -20.57
N PRO A 390 42.56 -21.87 -19.83
CA PRO A 390 42.75 -20.43 -19.73
C PRO A 390 44.17 -19.99 -20.13
N ALA A 391 44.40 -18.74 -20.55
CA ALA A 391 45.75 -18.18 -20.56
C ALA A 391 45.81 -16.64 -20.56
N LYS A 392 46.42 -16.14 -19.47
CA LYS A 392 47.40 -15.03 -19.39
C LYS A 392 46.90 -13.57 -19.45
N THR A 393 46.86 -13.00 -18.24
CA THR A 393 47.09 -11.60 -17.87
C THR A 393 48.29 -10.97 -18.60
N PRO A 394 48.28 -9.64 -18.81
CA PRO A 394 49.07 -8.80 -17.89
C PRO A 394 48.36 -7.50 -17.47
N ALA A 395 48.59 -7.12 -16.21
CA ALA A 395 48.21 -5.85 -15.60
C ALA A 395 49.03 -4.67 -16.13
N PRO A 396 48.54 -3.43 -15.95
CA PRO A 396 49.44 -2.32 -15.69
C PRO A 396 49.08 -1.55 -14.40
N ARG A 397 50.02 -1.66 -13.45
CA ARG A 397 50.72 -0.56 -12.76
C ARG A 397 49.89 0.49 -12.01
N HIS A 398 49.88 0.29 -10.70
CA HIS A 398 49.88 1.30 -9.64
C HIS A 398 50.66 2.58 -10.00
N ARG A 399 50.02 3.74 -9.84
CA ARG A 399 50.68 5.03 -9.65
C ARG A 399 50.69 5.37 -8.16
N ASN A 400 51.89 5.30 -7.58
CA ASN A 400 52.22 5.78 -6.25
C ASN A 400 51.96 7.30 -6.14
N ARG A 401 51.06 7.70 -5.24
CA ARG A 401 51.00 9.06 -4.70
C ARG A 401 52.10 9.20 -3.64
N ARG A 402 53.06 10.10 -3.89
CA ARG A 402 54.01 10.58 -2.88
C ARG A 402 53.29 11.50 -1.89
N ARG A 403 53.42 11.20 -0.59
CA ARG A 403 53.18 12.11 0.53
C ARG A 403 54.41 13.00 0.72
N LEU A 404 54.20 14.28 1.04
CA LEU A 404 55.09 15.16 1.80
C LEU A 404 54.23 16.20 2.56
N PRO A 405 54.75 16.86 3.61
CA PRO A 405 54.10 16.91 4.93
C PRO A 405 53.42 18.23 5.30
N SER A 406 52.65 18.17 6.40
CA SER A 406 52.08 19.28 7.16
C SER A 406 53.15 20.06 7.95
N PRO A 407 53.00 21.38 8.14
CA PRO A 407 53.73 22.11 9.16
C PRO A 407 52.94 22.18 10.48
N SER A 408 53.62 21.81 11.57
CA SER A 408 53.30 22.25 12.93
C SER A 408 54.04 23.55 13.21
N ASP A 409 53.40 24.52 13.88
CA ASP A 409 53.88 24.99 15.19
C ASP A 409 52.96 26.05 15.84
N ARG A 410 52.67 25.79 17.11
CA ARG A 410 52.52 26.70 18.27
C ARG A 410 51.38 27.73 18.29
N CYS A 411 50.50 27.61 19.29
CA CYS A 411 50.76 28.22 20.60
C CYS A 411 49.83 27.69 21.71
N GLN A 412 50.39 27.54 22.91
CA GLN A 412 49.75 27.14 24.16
C GLN A 412 49.12 28.35 24.88
N THR A 413 48.15 28.07 25.76
CA THR A 413 47.90 28.61 27.14
C THR A 413 46.39 28.51 27.42
N SER A 414 45.88 27.59 28.26
CA SER A 414 45.88 27.52 29.74
C SER A 414 45.04 28.59 30.45
N SER A 415 43.94 28.17 31.09
CA SER A 415 43.36 28.59 32.40
C SER A 415 41.82 28.41 32.35
N LEU A 416 41.23 27.46 33.09
CA LEU A 416 40.90 27.44 34.52
C LEU A 416 39.63 28.23 34.90
N THR A 417 38.76 27.49 35.59
CA THR A 417 37.84 27.88 36.69
C THR A 417 36.54 28.63 36.40
N ALA A 418 35.46 27.88 36.61
CA ALA A 418 34.38 28.13 37.59
C ALA A 418 33.67 29.49 37.58
N SER A 419 32.38 29.46 37.25
CA SER A 419 31.28 29.56 38.23
C SER A 419 29.99 29.00 37.62
#